data_AF-A0A0S6VXK1-F1
#
_entry.id   AF-A0A0S6VXK1-F1
#
_cell.length_a   1.000
_cell.length_b   1.000
_cell.length_c   1.000
_cell.angle_alpha   90.00
_cell.angle_beta   90.00
_cell.angle_gamma   90.00
#
_symmetry.space_group_name_H-M   'P 1'
#
loop_
_entity.id
_entity.type
_entity.pdbx_description
1 polymer ?
#
loop_
_entity_poly.entity_id
_entity_poly.type
_entity_poly.pdbx_seq_one_letter_code
_entity_poly.pdbx_strand_id
1 'polypeptide(L)' 'MAGQIKKMIDAIILQKAKGDQSLTYLTQAKLALKGVNTKHYDENSDDDPVIIEKLRQIAKDFGVTV' A
#
# COMPACT_ATOMS: atom_id res chain seq x y z
N MET A 1 -5.07 9.00 -12.55
CA MET A 1 -6.20 9.64 -11.85
C MET A 1 -5.72 9.76 -10.42
N ALA A 2 -5.14 10.93 -10.05
CA ALA A 2 -4.35 11.09 -8.84
C ALA A 2 -4.94 10.37 -7.60
N GLY A 3 -4.05 9.76 -6.80
CA GLY A 3 -4.43 9.03 -5.59
C GLY A 3 -4.80 7.56 -5.79
N GLN A 4 -4.54 6.94 -6.96
CA GLN A 4 -4.69 5.48 -7.13
C GLN A 4 -3.72 4.73 -6.22
N ILE A 5 -2.48 5.23 -6.10
CA ILE A 5 -1.46 4.65 -5.23
C ILE A 5 -1.94 4.61 -3.78
N LYS A 6 -2.50 5.72 -3.27
CA LYS A 6 -3.05 5.78 -1.91
C LYS A 6 -4.19 4.77 -1.71
N LYS A 7 -5.13 4.69 -2.65
CA LYS A 7 -6.23 3.71 -2.59
C LYS A 7 -5.73 2.27 -2.55
N MET A 8 -4.70 1.94 -3.33
CA MET A 8 -4.10 0.61 -3.32
C MET A 8 -3.40 0.31 -1.98
N ILE A 9 -2.65 1.27 -1.43
CA ILE A 9 -2.01 1.14 -0.13
C ILE A 9 -3.05 0.89 0.96
N ASP A 10 -4.11 1.70 0.99
CA ASP A 10 -5.19 1.58 1.96
C ASP A 10 -5.89 0.22 1.84
N ALA A 11 -6.14 -0.26 0.62
CA ALA A 11 -6.72 -1.58 0.37
C ALA A 11 -5.82 -2.73 0.87
N ILE A 12 -4.51 -2.67 0.65
CA ILE A 12 -3.55 -3.67 1.15
C ILE A 12 -3.57 -3.69 2.67
N ILE A 13 -3.51 -2.51 3.31
CA ILE A 13 -3.50 -2.37 4.76
C ILE A 13 -4.81 -2.93 5.34
N LEU A 14 -5.96 -2.54 4.80
CA LEU A 14 -7.26 -2.96 5.31
C LEU A 14 -7.44 -4.48 5.22
N GLN A 15 -7.08 -5.09 4.08
CA GLN A 15 -7.17 -6.54 3.90
C GLN A 15 -6.20 -7.30 4.81
N LYS A 16 -4.97 -6.78 5.02
CA LYS A 16 -3.96 -7.46 5.83
C LYS A 16 -4.20 -7.30 7.33
N ALA A 17 -4.60 -6.11 7.76
CA ALA A 17 -4.78 -5.76 9.15
C ALA A 17 -6.13 -6.21 9.71
N LYS A 18 -7.17 -6.36 8.88
CA LYS A 18 -8.52 -6.78 9.30
C LYS A 18 -9.08 -5.96 10.48
N GLY A 19 -8.72 -4.67 10.54
CA GLY A 19 -9.11 -3.75 11.62
C GLY A 19 -8.20 -3.74 12.85
N ASP A 20 -7.16 -4.58 12.90
CA ASP A 20 -6.16 -4.56 13.98
C ASP A 20 -5.15 -3.42 13.78
N GLN A 21 -5.05 -2.56 14.77
CA GLN A 21 -4.18 -1.38 14.72
C GLN A 21 -2.68 -1.75 14.72
N SER A 22 -2.29 -2.82 15.43
CA SER A 22 -0.90 -3.29 15.44
C SER A 22 -0.51 -3.87 14.09
N LEU A 23 -1.39 -4.64 13.45
CA LEU A 23 -1.17 -5.15 12.11
C LEU A 23 -1.16 -4.04 11.06
N THR A 24 -1.90 -2.96 11.27
CA THR A 24 -1.86 -1.76 10.41
C THR A 24 -0.46 -1.15 10.42
N TYR A 25 0.09 -0.85 11.60
CA TYR A 25 1.45 -0.30 11.72
C TYR A 25 2.51 -1.25 11.16
N LEU A 26 2.38 -2.56 11.44
CA LEU A 26 3.29 -3.56 10.91
C LEU A 26 3.24 -3.64 9.38
N THR A 27 2.05 -3.54 8.79
CA THR A 27 1.88 -3.59 7.33
C THR A 27 2.45 -2.33 6.67
N GLN A 28 2.24 -1.15 7.26
CA GLN A 28 2.87 0.10 6.82
C GLN A 28 4.40 0.03 6.90
N ALA A 29 4.95 -0.50 7.99
CA ALA A 29 6.39 -0.68 8.13
C ALA A 29 6.94 -1.66 7.08
N LYS A 30 6.24 -2.77 6.80
CA LYS A 30 6.62 -3.72 5.75
C LYS A 30 6.57 -3.11 4.35
N LEU A 31 5.59 -2.27 4.05
CA LEU A 31 5.52 -1.51 2.80
C LEU A 31 6.73 -0.58 2.65
N ALA A 32 7.07 0.15 3.72
CA ALA A 32 8.25 1.02 3.73
C ALA A 32 9.57 0.25 3.53
N LEU A 33 9.72 -0.92 4.17
CA LEU A 33 10.88 -1.81 3.97
C LEU A 33 10.98 -2.37 2.55
N LYS A 34 9.84 -2.60 1.88
CA LYS A 34 9.81 -2.94 0.45
C LYS A 34 10.00 -1.72 -0.45
N GLY A 35 10.28 -0.55 0.12
CA GLY A 35 10.58 0.69 -0.61
C GLY A 35 9.34 1.40 -1.15
N VAL A 36 8.21 1.29 -0.46
CA VAL A 36 7.01 2.10 -0.69
C VAL A 36 6.67 2.81 0.61
N ASN A 37 7.04 4.09 0.73
CA ASN A 37 6.71 4.87 1.92
C ASN A 37 5.26 5.37 1.83
N THR A 38 4.36 4.78 2.61
CA THR A 38 2.93 5.12 2.60
C THR A 38 2.65 6.57 2.97
N LYS A 39 3.54 7.22 3.73
CA LYS A 39 3.40 8.63 4.11
C LYS A 39 3.67 9.62 2.98
N HIS A 40 4.31 9.17 1.90
CA HIS A 40 4.62 10.02 0.74
C HIS A 40 3.48 10.09 -0.27
N TYR A 41 2.46 9.22 -0.13
CA TYR A 41 1.36 9.15 -1.07
C TYR A 41 0.08 9.69 -0.43
N ASP A 42 -0.46 10.72 -1.04
CA ASP A 42 -1.73 11.33 -0.70
C ASP A 42 -2.73 11.19 -1.87
N GLU A 43 -3.91 11.81 -1.73
CA GLU A 43 -4.98 11.74 -2.75
C GLU A 43 -4.65 12.55 -4.00
N ASN A 44 -3.63 13.41 -3.95
CA ASN A 44 -3.21 14.29 -5.02
C ASN A 44 -1.90 13.82 -5.67
N SER A 45 -1.31 12.74 -5.16
CA SER A 45 -0.05 12.19 -5.67
C SER A 45 -0.25 11.63 -7.07
N ASP A 46 0.65 12.01 -7.97
CA ASP A 46 0.69 11.47 -9.32
C ASP A 46 0.87 9.95 -9.30
N ASP A 47 0.10 9.28 -10.14
CA ASP A 47 0.15 7.84 -10.24
C ASP A 47 1.33 7.42 -11.11
N ASP A 48 2.42 7.02 -10.47
CA ASP A 48 3.55 6.39 -11.14
C ASP A 48 3.23 4.90 -11.41
N PRO A 49 3.20 4.46 -12.69
CA PRO A 49 2.96 3.06 -13.03
C PRO A 49 3.99 2.10 -12.42
N VAL A 50 5.23 2.55 -12.17
CA VAL A 50 6.28 1.74 -11.53
C VAL A 50 5.89 1.43 -10.07
N ILE A 51 5.33 2.40 -9.37
CA ILE A 51 4.87 2.22 -7.98
C ILE A 51 3.63 1.34 -7.92
N ILE A 52 2.71 1.49 -8.89
CA ILE A 52 1.53 0.63 -9.00
C ILE A 52 1.93 -0.83 -9.18
N GLU A 53 2.83 -1.14 -10.12
CA GLU A 53 3.34 -2.50 -10.34
C GLU A 53 4.01 -3.06 -9.07
N LYS A 54 4.79 -2.22 -8.39
CA LYS A 54 5.41 -2.60 -7.11
C LYS A 54 4.37 -2.91 -6.04
N LEU A 55 3.31 -2.12 -5.92
CA LEU A 55 2.20 -2.39 -5.00
C LEU A 55 1.45 -3.68 -5.33
N ARG A 56 1.25 -3.99 -6.61
CA ARG A 56 0.67 -5.27 -7.04
C ARG A 56 1.54 -6.46 -6.61
N GLN A 57 2.87 -6.36 -6.79
CA GLN A 57 3.80 -7.39 -6.32
C GLN A 57 3.74 -7.55 -4.80
N ILE A 58 3.73 -6.44 -4.06
CA ILE A 58 3.65 -6.48 -2.59
C ILE A 58 2.31 -7.09 -2.13
N ALA A 59 1.20 -6.73 -2.79
CA ALA A 59 -0.10 -7.30 -2.50
C ALA A 59 -0.10 -8.82 -2.70
N LYS A 60 0.48 -9.30 -3.81
CA LYS A 60 0.66 -10.73 -4.08
C LYS A 60 1.50 -11.42 -3.00
N ASP A 61 2.62 -10.82 -2.59
CA ASP A 61 3.47 -11.34 -1.52
C ASP A 61 2.73 -11.42 -0.18
N PHE A 62 1.83 -10.48 0.08
CA PHE A 62 1.03 -10.45 1.31
C PHE A 62 -0.21 -11.36 1.24
N GLY A 63 -0.51 -11.92 0.06
CA GLY A 63 -1.70 -12.75 -0.18
C GLY A 63 -3.00 -11.95 -0.25
N VAL A 64 -2.95 -10.69 -0.69
CA VAL A 64 -4.11 -9.78 -0.81
C VAL A 64 -4.27 -9.31 -2.27
N THR A 65 -5.44 -8.81 -2.64
CA THR A 65 -5.76 -8.42 -4.03
C THR A 65 -6.04 -6.93 -4.14
N VAL A 66 -5.48 -6.25 -5.17
CA VAL A 66 -5.62 -4.81 -5.42
C VAL A 66 -5.72 -4.44 -6.91
#